data_AF-A0A8T5M9Q7-F1
#
_entry.id   AF-A0A8T5M9Q7-F1
#
_cell.length_a   1.000
_cell.length_b   1.000
_cell.length_c   1.000
_cell.angle_alpha   90.00
_cell.angle_beta   90.00
_cell.angle_gamma   90.00
#
_symmetry.space_group_name_H-M   'P 1'
#
loop_
_entity.id
_entity.type
_entity.pdbx_description
1 polymer ?
#
loop_
_entity_poly.entity_id
_entity_poly.type
_entity_poly.pdbx_seq_one_letter_code
_entity_poly.pdbx_strand_id
1 'polypeptide(L)'
;MTELDNRNILAWGSENQEKLSRLRVAVVGSGPLAQLIIASLAGLGVGYSENGGAIINIDNNRINNREIDFLCEQTTDTINKEKVKQFKKVVTQIKPYCNYIPLFTDFCTADLYRFESEIIIEATNDPVSKEKALNYSMVYRIPFLSGSADQTKGAAASYFGKEKPDLEKLVLPQFRGRLQEGYTSSVVAGLILEELRKHTFRYSDRSGKSLSADRNLSDNEIIYYNSHSISRNSFRDDFSRKKLDLKNKKILVVGSGALGNFLGISLGYLGIGKIDFLDFDTVESHNLSRQILLYGKVGEKKCLTLAERVNKMNSSSKTSAFYGKVGKINLDEDKDWLRELYETEKEQWKLKPKGRREETFPKTLLNFKNRHYSLSPAEKRDGLVLITKEWLSRQNYDLILGGVDNKFARLWINQAGRCCKLPYIDGGSGPKSGQLAVYIPGKTKCIDCQLDLRHFPTRNSCIDGPEASVVMSNSLVAGMMVGEAVNLFEGNIKKRDNLTLRYQVLNQKRILVDNEKKLRDHYC
;
A
#
# COMPACT_ATOMS: atom_id res chain seq x y z
N MET A 1 -20.54 -10.14 10.75
CA MET A 1 -19.74 -9.19 9.92
C MET A 1 -19.90 -7.80 10.51
N THR A 2 -18.80 -7.08 10.72
CA THR A 2 -18.77 -5.85 11.54
C THR A 2 -18.54 -4.60 10.70
N GLU A 3 -18.77 -3.41 11.27
CA GLU A 3 -18.50 -2.10 10.64
C GLU A 3 -17.04 -1.98 10.12
N LEU A 4 -16.12 -2.73 10.72
CA LEU A 4 -14.71 -2.81 10.31
C LEU A 4 -14.54 -3.29 8.86
N ASP A 5 -15.44 -4.15 8.36
CA ASP A 5 -15.36 -4.76 7.03
C ASP A 5 -16.12 -3.96 5.96
N ASN A 6 -16.76 -2.83 6.30
CA ASN A 6 -17.61 -2.10 5.36
C ASN A 6 -16.92 -1.79 4.03
N ARG A 7 -15.64 -1.41 4.03
CA ARG A 7 -14.89 -1.16 2.79
C ARG A 7 -14.61 -2.43 2.00
N ASN A 8 -14.30 -3.55 2.66
CA ASN A 8 -14.13 -4.82 1.99
C ASN A 8 -15.47 -5.31 1.38
N ILE A 9 -16.58 -5.15 2.12
CA ILE A 9 -17.93 -5.46 1.64
C ILE A 9 -18.30 -4.61 0.42
N LEU A 10 -17.96 -3.32 0.42
CA LEU A 10 -18.15 -2.47 -0.75
C LEU A 10 -17.32 -2.92 -1.97
N ALA A 11 -16.14 -3.52 -1.75
CA ALA A 11 -15.27 -3.99 -2.81
C ALA A 11 -15.77 -5.26 -3.52
N TRP A 12 -16.37 -6.20 -2.78
CA TRP A 12 -16.70 -7.54 -3.34
C TRP A 12 -18.00 -8.17 -2.82
N GLY A 13 -18.79 -7.46 -2.02
CA GLY A 13 -20.07 -7.92 -1.47
C GLY A 13 -19.92 -8.80 -0.23
N SER A 14 -21.03 -8.94 0.50
CA SER A 14 -21.04 -9.66 1.79
C SER A 14 -20.74 -11.15 1.65
N GLU A 15 -21.22 -11.79 0.59
CA GLU A 15 -20.99 -13.23 0.35
C GLU A 15 -19.50 -13.54 0.20
N ASN A 16 -18.77 -12.75 -0.59
CA ASN A 16 -17.33 -12.96 -0.77
C ASN A 16 -16.54 -12.60 0.49
N GLN A 17 -16.99 -11.61 1.26
CA GLN A 17 -16.40 -11.30 2.54
C GLN A 17 -16.62 -12.43 3.56
N GLU A 18 -17.78 -13.07 3.54
CA GLU A 18 -18.06 -14.24 4.38
C GLU A 18 -17.13 -15.42 4.02
N LYS A 19 -16.92 -15.68 2.72
CA LYS A 19 -15.93 -16.69 2.27
C LYS A 19 -14.55 -16.42 2.85
N LEU A 20 -14.04 -15.18 2.76
CA LEU A 20 -12.74 -14.81 3.35
C LEU A 20 -12.70 -15.04 4.87
N SER A 21 -13.79 -14.69 5.55
CA SER A 21 -13.84 -14.77 7.02
C SER A 21 -13.76 -16.19 7.57
N ARG A 22 -14.25 -17.18 6.80
CA ARG A 22 -14.20 -18.61 7.13
C ARG A 22 -12.84 -19.24 6.85
N LEU A 23 -11.99 -18.59 6.03
CA LEU A 23 -10.73 -19.19 5.60
C LEU A 23 -9.78 -19.47 6.76
N ARG A 24 -9.17 -20.65 6.68
CA ARG A 24 -8.05 -21.06 7.53
C ARG A 24 -6.76 -21.01 6.72
N VAL A 25 -5.95 -19.98 6.94
CA VAL A 25 -4.74 -19.72 6.15
C VAL A 25 -3.50 -19.99 7.00
N ALA A 26 -2.66 -20.91 6.54
CA ALA A 26 -1.34 -21.13 7.11
C ALA A 26 -0.33 -20.17 6.48
N VAL A 27 0.45 -19.47 7.30
CA VAL A 27 1.55 -18.60 6.87
C VAL A 27 2.84 -19.06 7.51
N VAL A 28 3.79 -19.49 6.68
CA VAL A 28 5.12 -19.96 7.11
C VAL A 28 6.11 -18.79 7.03
N GLY A 29 6.82 -18.55 8.13
CA GLY A 29 7.78 -17.46 8.30
C GLY A 29 7.27 -16.31 9.17
N SER A 30 8.20 -15.48 9.66
CA SER A 30 7.94 -14.29 10.46
C SER A 30 8.75 -13.05 10.03
N GLY A 31 9.46 -13.15 8.90
CA GLY A 31 10.20 -12.02 8.30
C GLY A 31 9.28 -10.92 7.72
N PRO A 32 9.87 -9.88 7.10
CA PRO A 32 9.14 -8.73 6.55
C PRO A 32 7.96 -9.10 5.65
N LEU A 33 8.14 -10.08 4.75
CA LEU A 33 7.07 -10.55 3.85
C LEU A 33 5.93 -11.21 4.62
N ALA A 34 6.25 -12.10 5.57
CA ALA A 34 5.25 -12.78 6.37
C ALA A 34 4.44 -11.79 7.23
N GLN A 35 5.09 -10.79 7.84
CA GLN A 35 4.40 -9.77 8.64
C GLN A 35 3.40 -8.96 7.80
N LEU A 36 3.78 -8.55 6.59
CA LEU A 36 2.89 -7.84 5.67
C LEU A 36 1.69 -8.70 5.27
N ILE A 37 1.91 -9.99 5.00
CA ILE A 37 0.84 -10.94 4.66
C ILE A 37 -0.11 -11.13 5.85
N ILE A 38 0.41 -11.44 7.05
CA ILE A 38 -0.39 -11.69 8.26
C ILE A 38 -1.23 -10.47 8.64
N ALA A 39 -0.62 -9.28 8.69
CA ALA A 39 -1.33 -8.04 9.01
C ALA A 39 -2.43 -7.73 7.99
N SER A 40 -2.16 -8.00 6.72
CA SER A 40 -3.13 -7.77 5.64
C SER A 40 -4.24 -8.82 5.64
N LEU A 41 -3.96 -10.09 5.93
CA LEU A 41 -5.00 -11.12 6.11
C LEU A 41 -5.98 -10.71 7.21
N ALA A 42 -5.47 -10.24 8.35
CA ALA A 42 -6.31 -9.72 9.43
C ALA A 42 -7.15 -8.51 8.97
N GLY A 43 -6.55 -7.58 8.22
CA GLY A 43 -7.26 -6.43 7.61
C GLY A 43 -8.34 -6.83 6.59
N LEU A 44 -8.12 -7.89 5.81
CA LEU A 44 -9.11 -8.49 4.91
C LEU A 44 -10.26 -9.17 5.66
N GLY A 45 -10.12 -9.37 6.97
CA GLY A 45 -11.10 -10.08 7.79
C GLY A 45 -10.95 -11.61 7.70
N VAL A 46 -9.81 -12.12 7.24
CA VAL A 46 -9.49 -13.55 7.29
C VAL A 46 -9.32 -13.99 8.74
N GLY A 47 -9.75 -15.21 9.02
CA GLY A 47 -9.58 -15.84 10.32
C GLY A 47 -10.61 -15.40 11.35
N TYR A 48 -11.85 -15.11 10.95
CA TYR A 48 -12.90 -14.73 11.89
C TYR A 48 -13.33 -15.95 12.72
N SER A 49 -13.14 -15.89 14.04
CA SER A 49 -13.27 -17.06 14.93
C SER A 49 -14.66 -17.67 14.93
N GLU A 50 -15.71 -16.85 14.94
CA GLU A 50 -17.11 -17.33 14.98
C GLU A 50 -17.49 -18.08 13.69
N ASN A 51 -16.78 -17.82 12.60
CA ASN A 51 -16.96 -18.47 11.31
C ASN A 51 -16.01 -19.66 11.10
N GLY A 52 -15.25 -20.06 12.13
CA GLY A 52 -14.30 -21.18 12.06
C GLY A 52 -12.97 -20.85 11.37
N GLY A 53 -12.76 -19.59 10.96
CA GLY A 53 -11.53 -19.16 10.30
C GLY A 53 -10.33 -19.13 11.24
N ALA A 54 -9.12 -19.16 10.67
CA ALA A 54 -7.88 -18.97 11.40
C ALA A 54 -6.75 -18.37 10.54
N ILE A 55 -5.86 -17.60 11.16
CA ILE A 55 -4.52 -17.32 10.63
C ILE A 55 -3.54 -18.14 11.47
N ILE A 56 -2.96 -19.18 10.87
CA ILE A 56 -2.00 -20.07 11.53
C ILE A 56 -0.60 -19.64 11.12
N ASN A 57 0.19 -19.07 12.05
CA ASN A 57 1.54 -18.62 11.74
C ASN A 57 2.60 -19.57 12.30
N ILE A 58 3.47 -20.08 11.43
CA ILE A 58 4.49 -21.08 11.73
C ILE A 58 5.86 -20.49 11.52
N ASP A 59 6.66 -20.36 12.58
CA ASP A 59 8.08 -20.02 12.52
C ASP A 59 8.75 -20.31 13.86
N ASN A 60 10.04 -20.67 13.86
CA ASN A 60 10.86 -20.86 15.06
C ASN A 60 11.82 -19.68 15.33
N ASN A 61 11.67 -18.57 14.62
CA ASN A 61 12.48 -17.37 14.85
C ASN A 61 12.15 -16.64 16.17
N ARG A 62 13.20 -16.17 16.83
CA ARG A 62 13.14 -15.32 18.02
C ARG A 62 13.45 -13.87 17.68
N ILE A 63 12.89 -12.94 18.46
CA ILE A 63 13.15 -11.52 18.30
C ILE A 63 14.62 -11.23 18.60
N ASN A 64 15.27 -10.49 17.71
CA ASN A 64 16.63 -9.98 17.89
C ASN A 64 16.66 -8.47 17.64
N ASN A 65 17.80 -7.83 17.93
CA ASN A 65 17.97 -6.38 17.83
C ASN A 65 18.54 -5.92 16.47
N ARG A 66 18.71 -6.83 15.51
CA ARG A 66 19.25 -6.52 14.17
C ARG A 66 18.16 -6.44 13.11
N GLU A 67 17.06 -7.15 13.33
CA GLU A 67 15.91 -7.16 12.45
C GLU A 67 14.93 -6.06 12.82
N ILE A 68 14.28 -5.54 11.78
CA ILE A 68 13.19 -4.59 11.91
C ILE A 68 11.91 -5.41 11.84
N ASP A 69 11.00 -5.25 12.78
CA ASP A 69 9.66 -5.83 12.73
C ASP A 69 8.63 -4.74 13.07
N PHE A 70 7.47 -4.76 12.41
CA PHE A 70 6.37 -3.84 12.73
C PHE A 70 5.22 -4.52 13.49
N LEU A 71 5.21 -5.85 13.55
CA LEU A 71 4.27 -6.63 14.36
C LEU A 71 4.78 -6.96 15.76
N CYS A 72 6.04 -6.69 16.06
CA CYS A 72 6.59 -6.71 17.40
C CYS A 72 7.61 -5.58 17.59
N GLU A 73 7.61 -4.96 18.77
CA GLU A 73 8.62 -3.97 19.14
C GLU A 73 9.88 -4.70 19.65
N GLN A 74 11.07 -4.21 19.31
CA GLN A 74 12.35 -4.74 19.80
C GLN A 74 12.76 -4.00 21.07
N THR A 75 12.27 -4.46 22.21
CA THR A 75 12.58 -3.96 23.56
C THR A 75 13.38 -4.97 24.35
N THR A 76 14.02 -4.55 25.45
CA THR A 76 14.72 -5.46 26.38
C THR A 76 13.83 -6.63 26.84
N ASP A 77 12.54 -6.38 27.03
CA ASP A 77 11.57 -7.40 27.49
C ASP A 77 11.12 -8.36 26.39
N THR A 78 11.34 -8.04 25.12
CA THR A 78 10.84 -8.82 23.97
C THR A 78 11.93 -9.55 23.22
N ILE A 79 13.19 -9.09 23.31
CA ILE A 79 14.34 -9.81 22.78
C ILE A 79 14.35 -11.26 23.29
N ASN A 80 14.72 -12.20 22.42
CA ASN A 80 14.69 -13.65 22.62
C ASN A 80 13.30 -14.27 22.81
N LYS A 81 12.21 -13.50 22.86
CA LYS A 81 10.86 -14.07 22.79
C LYS A 81 10.56 -14.58 21.39
N GLU A 82 9.67 -15.55 21.33
CA GLU A 82 9.21 -16.19 20.10
C GLU A 82 8.40 -15.19 19.26
N LYS A 83 8.86 -14.90 18.03
CA LYS A 83 8.27 -13.85 17.18
C LYS A 83 6.79 -14.06 16.95
N VAL A 84 6.42 -15.26 16.51
CA VAL A 84 5.04 -15.61 16.15
C VAL A 84 4.07 -15.42 17.32
N LYS A 85 4.51 -15.69 18.56
CA LYS A 85 3.68 -15.46 19.76
C LYS A 85 3.49 -13.97 20.05
N GLN A 86 4.49 -13.12 19.77
CA GLN A 86 4.38 -11.67 20.00
C GLN A 86 3.43 -11.00 19.00
N PHE A 87 3.38 -11.48 17.75
CA PHE A 87 2.50 -10.93 16.71
C PHE A 87 1.02 -10.98 17.10
N LYS A 88 0.61 -11.98 17.90
CA LYS A 88 -0.78 -12.13 18.37
C LYS A 88 -1.34 -10.84 18.95
N LYS A 89 -0.54 -10.10 19.74
CA LYS A 89 -0.96 -8.85 20.38
C LYS A 89 -1.33 -7.76 19.37
N VAL A 90 -0.61 -7.68 18.25
CA VAL A 90 -0.85 -6.67 17.21
C VAL A 90 -1.97 -7.12 16.27
N VAL A 91 -1.95 -8.39 15.84
CA VAL A 91 -2.98 -8.95 14.94
C VAL A 91 -4.38 -8.82 15.53
N THR A 92 -4.56 -9.10 16.83
CA THR A 92 -5.87 -8.93 17.49
C THR A 92 -6.25 -7.47 17.69
N GLN A 93 -5.32 -6.52 17.66
CA GLN A 93 -5.68 -5.09 17.66
C GLN A 93 -6.04 -4.58 16.27
N ILE A 94 -5.45 -5.14 15.21
CA ILE A 94 -5.88 -4.87 13.82
C ILE A 94 -7.31 -5.40 13.64
N LYS A 95 -7.57 -6.61 14.12
CA LYS A 95 -8.87 -7.27 14.01
C LYS A 95 -9.19 -8.10 15.26
N PRO A 96 -10.00 -7.59 16.21
CA PRO A 96 -10.29 -8.24 17.50
C PRO A 96 -10.80 -9.69 17.42
N TYR A 97 -11.59 -9.99 16.39
CA TYR A 97 -12.18 -11.31 16.19
C TYR A 97 -11.32 -12.26 15.35
N CYS A 98 -10.07 -11.87 15.05
CA CYS A 98 -9.15 -12.71 14.29
C CYS A 98 -8.59 -13.81 15.21
N ASN A 99 -8.88 -15.06 14.86
CA ASN A 99 -8.31 -16.25 15.45
C ASN A 99 -6.88 -16.45 14.91
N TYR A 100 -5.93 -15.83 15.59
CA TYR A 100 -4.51 -15.99 15.29
C TYR A 100 -3.88 -17.10 16.14
N ILE A 101 -3.32 -18.11 15.47
CA ILE A 101 -2.72 -19.31 16.07
C ILE A 101 -1.20 -19.29 15.84
N PRO A 102 -0.40 -18.95 16.86
CA PRO A 102 1.06 -18.97 16.75
C PRO A 102 1.63 -20.37 17.02
N LEU A 103 2.41 -20.90 16.08
CA LEU A 103 3.11 -22.17 16.18
C LEU A 103 4.62 -21.89 16.13
N PHE A 104 5.26 -21.95 17.30
CA PHE A 104 6.71 -21.79 17.41
C PHE A 104 7.41 -23.12 17.17
N THR A 105 7.64 -23.43 15.91
CA THR A 105 8.14 -24.73 15.44
C THR A 105 8.73 -24.56 14.04
N ASP A 106 9.65 -25.45 13.69
CA ASP A 106 10.01 -25.64 12.28
C ASP A 106 8.80 -26.14 11.51
N PHE A 107 8.73 -25.85 10.22
CA PHE A 107 7.69 -26.44 9.39
C PHE A 107 7.76 -27.98 9.48
N CYS A 108 6.70 -28.59 10.02
CA CYS A 108 6.50 -30.03 9.97
C CYS A 108 5.05 -30.36 9.58
N THR A 109 4.88 -31.48 8.88
CA THR A 109 3.58 -31.89 8.32
C THR A 109 2.56 -32.23 9.41
N ALA A 110 3.02 -32.76 10.54
CA ALA A 110 2.16 -33.13 11.68
C ALA A 110 1.50 -31.91 12.34
N ASP A 111 2.17 -30.75 12.36
CA ASP A 111 1.64 -29.54 12.97
C ASP A 111 0.47 -28.99 12.16
N LEU A 112 0.59 -28.92 10.83
CA LEU A 112 -0.46 -28.37 9.96
C LEU A 112 -1.72 -29.24 9.87
N TYR A 113 -1.57 -30.55 9.94
CA TYR A 113 -2.71 -31.47 9.88
C TYR A 113 -3.75 -31.15 10.96
N ARG A 114 -3.30 -30.73 12.14
CA ARG A 114 -4.16 -30.40 13.28
C ARG A 114 -4.96 -29.11 13.12
N PHE A 115 -4.56 -28.23 12.20
CA PHE A 115 -5.17 -26.91 12.05
C PHE A 115 -6.00 -26.77 10.78
N GLU A 116 -6.13 -27.83 9.97
CA GLU A 116 -7.06 -27.88 8.83
C GLU A 116 -6.95 -26.64 7.93
N SER A 117 -5.72 -26.25 7.58
CA SER A 117 -5.48 -25.09 6.72
C SER A 117 -6.01 -25.36 5.31
N GLU A 118 -6.75 -24.42 4.75
CA GLU A 118 -7.30 -24.49 3.39
C GLU A 118 -6.37 -23.86 2.34
N ILE A 119 -5.44 -23.01 2.77
CA ILE A 119 -4.41 -22.39 1.92
C ILE A 119 -3.11 -22.31 2.71
N ILE A 120 -1.99 -22.61 2.06
CA ILE A 120 -0.64 -22.45 2.61
C ILE A 120 0.06 -21.31 1.86
N ILE A 121 0.58 -20.36 2.63
CA ILE A 121 1.42 -19.29 2.14
C ILE A 121 2.82 -19.46 2.74
N GLU A 122 3.80 -19.75 1.89
CA GLU A 122 5.20 -19.84 2.29
C GLU A 122 5.92 -18.53 1.96
N ALA A 123 6.24 -17.76 2.99
CA ALA A 123 6.75 -16.40 2.87
C ALA A 123 8.23 -16.26 3.26
N THR A 124 8.98 -17.37 3.33
CA THR A 124 10.40 -17.35 3.64
C THR A 124 11.26 -17.23 2.38
N ASN A 125 12.56 -17.05 2.57
CA ASN A 125 13.57 -17.22 1.51
C ASN A 125 14.31 -18.56 1.67
N ASP A 126 13.74 -19.53 2.40
CA ASP A 126 14.35 -20.85 2.59
C ASP A 126 13.72 -21.88 1.65
N PRO A 127 14.46 -22.38 0.64
CA PRO A 127 13.96 -23.39 -0.29
C PRO A 127 13.59 -24.69 0.41
N VAL A 128 14.25 -25.05 1.52
CA VAL A 128 13.97 -26.30 2.24
C VAL A 128 12.61 -26.21 2.94
N SER A 129 12.33 -25.10 3.62
CA SER A 129 11.00 -24.79 4.15
C SER A 129 9.92 -24.85 3.06
N LYS A 130 10.17 -24.24 1.91
CA LYS A 130 9.24 -24.24 0.76
C LYS A 130 8.97 -25.63 0.21
N GLU A 131 9.99 -26.46 0.06
CA GLU A 131 9.83 -27.83 -0.42
C GLU A 131 8.98 -28.65 0.55
N LYS A 132 9.22 -28.55 1.87
CA LYS A 132 8.40 -29.23 2.88
C LYS A 132 6.93 -28.79 2.82
N ALA A 133 6.69 -27.48 2.69
CA ALA A 133 5.35 -26.91 2.59
C ALA A 133 4.62 -27.32 1.31
N LEU A 134 5.33 -27.35 0.18
CA LEU A 134 4.80 -27.82 -1.09
C LEU A 134 4.48 -29.31 -1.05
N ASN A 135 5.35 -30.14 -0.49
CA ASN A 135 5.10 -31.59 -0.33
C ASN A 135 3.84 -31.84 0.48
N TYR A 136 3.64 -31.11 1.59
CA TYR A 136 2.40 -31.17 2.37
C TYR A 136 1.19 -30.73 1.52
N SER A 137 1.30 -29.61 0.82
CA SER A 137 0.26 -29.13 -0.10
C SER A 137 -0.15 -30.18 -1.13
N MET A 138 0.81 -30.89 -1.73
CA MET A 138 0.55 -31.94 -2.71
C MET A 138 -0.18 -33.14 -2.10
N VAL A 139 0.28 -33.62 -0.94
CA VAL A 139 -0.30 -34.79 -0.26
C VAL A 139 -1.76 -34.54 0.11
N TYR A 140 -2.07 -33.36 0.64
CA TYR A 140 -3.40 -33.01 1.13
C TYR A 140 -4.24 -32.21 0.13
N ARG A 141 -3.72 -31.96 -1.07
CA ARG A 141 -4.36 -31.17 -2.14
C ARG A 141 -4.80 -29.77 -1.68
N ILE A 142 -3.93 -29.11 -0.92
CA ILE A 142 -4.16 -27.76 -0.39
C ILE A 142 -3.48 -26.74 -1.30
N PRO A 143 -4.17 -25.68 -1.77
CA PRO A 143 -3.56 -24.55 -2.45
C PRO A 143 -2.28 -24.04 -1.78
N PHE A 144 -1.23 -23.84 -2.58
CA PHE A 144 0.07 -23.36 -2.14
C PHE A 144 0.45 -22.07 -2.87
N LEU A 145 0.80 -21.05 -2.09
CA LEU A 145 1.31 -19.77 -2.57
C LEU A 145 2.71 -19.57 -2.00
N SER A 146 3.68 -19.28 -2.85
CA SER A 146 5.08 -19.07 -2.44
C SER A 146 5.52 -17.66 -2.76
N GLY A 147 6.03 -16.95 -1.75
CA GLY A 147 6.59 -15.62 -1.89
C GLY A 147 8.04 -15.58 -1.43
N SER A 148 8.88 -14.87 -2.18
CA SER A 148 10.25 -14.51 -1.76
C SER A 148 10.59 -13.09 -2.19
N ALA A 149 11.46 -12.44 -1.44
CA ALA A 149 11.86 -11.06 -1.71
C ALA A 149 13.31 -10.82 -1.29
N ASP A 150 14.02 -9.96 -2.02
CA ASP A 150 15.31 -9.41 -1.61
C ASP A 150 15.30 -7.88 -1.72
N GLN A 151 16.44 -7.22 -1.57
CA GLN A 151 16.58 -5.76 -1.67
C GLN A 151 16.16 -5.14 -3.00
N THR A 152 15.97 -5.93 -4.06
CA THR A 152 15.84 -5.43 -5.43
C THR A 152 14.74 -6.12 -6.21
N LYS A 153 14.42 -7.36 -5.84
CA LYS A 153 13.57 -8.29 -6.56
C LYS A 153 12.60 -8.97 -5.61
N GLY A 154 11.53 -9.48 -6.16
CA GLY A 154 10.59 -10.35 -5.48
C GLY A 154 9.96 -11.33 -6.44
N ALA A 155 9.42 -12.41 -5.93
CA ALA A 155 8.69 -13.40 -6.70
C ALA A 155 7.46 -13.88 -5.92
N ALA A 156 6.36 -14.06 -6.64
CA ALA A 156 5.15 -14.71 -6.15
C ALA A 156 4.81 -15.85 -7.12
N ALA A 157 4.60 -17.05 -6.59
CA ALA A 157 4.25 -18.24 -7.35
C ALA A 157 3.06 -18.96 -6.73
N SER A 158 2.33 -19.76 -7.52
CA SER A 158 1.16 -20.49 -7.05
C SER A 158 1.10 -21.92 -7.59
N TYR A 159 0.53 -22.80 -6.78
CA TYR A 159 0.21 -24.18 -7.14
C TYR A 159 -1.16 -24.54 -6.55
N PHE A 160 -2.11 -24.89 -7.41
CA PHE A 160 -3.49 -25.24 -7.03
C PHE A 160 -3.83 -26.72 -7.29
N GLY A 161 -2.86 -27.55 -7.67
CA GLY A 161 -3.00 -29.01 -7.74
C GLY A 161 -3.63 -29.58 -9.01
N LYS A 162 -3.67 -28.80 -10.09
CA LYS A 162 -4.12 -29.20 -11.44
C LYS A 162 -3.01 -29.82 -12.29
N GLU A 163 -1.77 -29.37 -12.13
CA GLU A 163 -0.61 -29.81 -12.93
C GLU A 163 0.47 -30.45 -12.04
N LYS A 164 1.49 -31.06 -12.64
CA LYS A 164 2.66 -31.51 -11.87
C LYS A 164 3.44 -30.28 -11.38
N PRO A 165 3.82 -30.19 -10.09
CA PRO A 165 4.54 -29.03 -9.60
C PRO A 165 5.95 -28.95 -10.18
N ASP A 166 6.35 -27.73 -10.54
CA ASP A 166 7.68 -27.35 -10.97
C ASP A 166 8.43 -26.78 -9.76
N LEU A 167 9.32 -27.60 -9.17
CA LEU A 167 9.98 -27.29 -7.91
C LEU A 167 10.77 -25.99 -7.99
N GLU A 168 11.57 -25.77 -9.03
CA GLU A 168 12.40 -24.57 -9.16
C GLU A 168 11.55 -23.29 -9.12
N LYS A 169 10.36 -23.34 -9.72
CA LYS A 169 9.44 -22.21 -9.77
C LYS A 169 8.74 -21.91 -8.45
N LEU A 170 8.50 -22.95 -7.65
CA LEU A 170 7.74 -22.85 -6.41
C LEU A 170 8.63 -22.66 -5.18
N VAL A 171 9.86 -23.22 -5.18
CA VAL A 171 10.81 -23.11 -4.06
C VAL A 171 11.77 -21.93 -4.18
N LEU A 172 11.82 -21.27 -5.34
CA LEU A 172 12.50 -19.98 -5.55
C LEU A 172 13.96 -19.96 -5.00
N PRO A 173 14.84 -20.90 -5.41
CA PRO A 173 16.17 -21.08 -4.84
C PRO A 173 17.11 -19.87 -4.99
N GLN A 174 16.86 -19.00 -5.97
CA GLN A 174 17.62 -17.77 -6.22
C GLN A 174 17.55 -16.75 -5.07
N PHE A 175 16.55 -16.86 -4.19
CA PHE A 175 16.41 -15.99 -3.01
C PHE A 175 17.10 -16.55 -1.75
N ARG A 176 17.67 -17.76 -1.82
CA ARG A 176 18.28 -18.42 -0.66
C ARG A 176 19.29 -17.51 0.06
N GLY A 177 19.08 -17.32 1.36
CA GLY A 177 19.96 -16.51 2.21
C GLY A 177 19.95 -15.00 1.93
N ARG A 178 19.09 -14.52 1.01
CA ARG A 178 18.92 -13.09 0.76
C ARG A 178 18.08 -12.45 1.87
N LEU A 179 18.45 -11.25 2.29
CA LEU A 179 17.66 -10.45 3.23
C LEU A 179 16.41 -9.92 2.52
N GLN A 180 15.24 -10.18 3.10
CA GLN A 180 13.98 -9.57 2.64
C GLN A 180 13.97 -8.07 2.94
N GLU A 181 13.53 -7.28 1.98
CA GLU A 181 13.42 -5.82 2.09
C GLU A 181 11.94 -5.40 2.14
N GLY A 182 11.63 -4.31 2.83
CA GLY A 182 10.24 -3.94 3.14
C GLY A 182 9.40 -3.64 1.90
N TYR A 183 9.93 -2.87 0.95
CA TYR A 183 9.14 -2.44 -0.20
C TYR A 183 8.94 -3.56 -1.24
N THR A 184 9.95 -4.41 -1.48
CA THR A 184 9.82 -5.59 -2.35
C THR A 184 8.88 -6.61 -1.72
N SER A 185 8.99 -6.83 -0.41
CA SER A 185 8.06 -7.64 0.36
C SER A 185 6.63 -7.10 0.29
N SER A 186 6.45 -5.77 0.31
CA SER A 186 5.13 -5.12 0.17
C SER A 186 4.49 -5.42 -1.18
N VAL A 187 5.27 -5.43 -2.26
CA VAL A 187 4.80 -5.83 -3.60
C VAL A 187 4.42 -7.31 -3.63
N VAL A 188 5.31 -8.20 -3.16
CA VAL A 188 5.07 -9.65 -3.17
C VAL A 188 3.87 -10.01 -2.29
N ALA A 189 3.72 -9.41 -1.10
CA ALA A 189 2.55 -9.59 -0.25
C ALA A 189 1.26 -9.22 -0.98
N GLY A 190 1.24 -8.08 -1.67
CA GLY A 190 0.07 -7.65 -2.46
C GLY A 190 -0.27 -8.62 -3.60
N LEU A 191 0.73 -9.20 -4.26
CA LEU A 191 0.54 -10.23 -5.30
C LEU A 191 -0.04 -11.52 -4.73
N ILE A 192 0.52 -12.02 -3.62
CA ILE A 192 0.08 -13.25 -2.95
C ILE A 192 -1.36 -13.12 -2.43
N LEU A 193 -1.69 -11.98 -1.80
CA LEU A 193 -3.04 -11.74 -1.27
C LEU A 193 -4.08 -11.61 -2.39
N GLU A 194 -3.69 -11.06 -3.54
CA GLU A 194 -4.56 -11.03 -4.71
C GLU A 194 -4.82 -12.44 -5.25
N GLU A 195 -3.82 -13.31 -5.32
CA GLU A 195 -4.02 -14.70 -5.74
C GLU A 195 -4.88 -15.49 -4.75
N LEU A 196 -4.70 -15.26 -3.44
CA LEU A 196 -5.60 -15.80 -2.42
C LEU A 196 -7.04 -15.32 -2.63
N ARG A 197 -7.24 -14.01 -2.87
CA ARG A 197 -8.58 -13.44 -3.11
C ARG A 197 -9.24 -14.09 -4.32
N LYS A 198 -8.55 -14.13 -5.47
CA LYS A 198 -9.10 -14.70 -6.71
C LYS A 198 -9.42 -16.18 -6.55
N HIS A 199 -8.54 -16.95 -5.88
CA HIS A 199 -8.79 -18.36 -5.57
C HIS A 199 -10.06 -18.55 -4.72
N THR A 200 -10.24 -17.69 -3.72
CA THR A 200 -11.37 -17.75 -2.78
C THR A 200 -12.69 -17.38 -3.45
N PHE A 201 -12.70 -16.36 -4.30
CA PHE A 201 -13.96 -15.82 -4.83
C PHE A 201 -14.57 -16.65 -5.96
N ARG A 202 -13.76 -17.45 -6.69
CA ARG A 202 -14.18 -18.27 -7.84
C ARG A 202 -15.29 -17.62 -8.67
N TYR A 203 -14.97 -16.55 -9.40
CA TYR A 203 -15.94 -15.91 -10.28
C TYR A 203 -16.35 -16.84 -11.43
N SER A 204 -17.54 -17.42 -11.36
CA SER A 204 -18.23 -18.03 -12.50
C SER A 204 -19.34 -17.09 -12.97
N ASP A 205 -19.42 -16.81 -14.27
CA ASP A 205 -20.66 -16.26 -14.82
C ASP A 205 -21.80 -17.29 -14.72
N ARG A 206 -23.04 -16.89 -15.08
CA ARG A 206 -24.21 -17.79 -15.06
C ARG A 206 -24.07 -19.03 -15.97
N SER A 207 -23.04 -19.08 -16.82
CA SER A 207 -22.70 -20.21 -17.69
C SER A 207 -21.57 -21.08 -17.16
N GLY A 208 -21.06 -20.81 -15.95
CA GLY A 208 -19.96 -21.55 -15.34
C GLY A 208 -18.57 -21.18 -15.89
N LYS A 209 -18.45 -20.17 -16.77
CA LYS A 209 -17.16 -19.72 -17.30
C LYS A 209 -16.52 -18.69 -16.36
N SER A 210 -15.23 -18.88 -16.10
CA SER A 210 -14.41 -17.90 -15.39
C SER A 210 -14.39 -16.58 -16.16
N LEU A 211 -14.76 -15.47 -15.51
CA LEU A 211 -14.64 -14.13 -16.09
C LEU A 211 -13.18 -13.91 -16.52
N SER A 212 -12.97 -13.59 -17.80
CA SER A 212 -11.65 -13.54 -18.43
C SER A 212 -10.64 -12.59 -17.78
N ALA A 213 -11.11 -11.60 -17.00
CA ALA A 213 -10.29 -10.61 -16.32
C ALA A 213 -9.86 -10.99 -14.89
N ASP A 214 -10.43 -12.02 -14.27
CA ASP A 214 -10.16 -12.45 -12.89
C ASP A 214 -9.51 -13.86 -12.87
N ARG A 215 -8.60 -14.15 -13.83
CA ARG A 215 -7.88 -15.43 -13.85
C ARG A 215 -6.81 -15.45 -12.74
N ASN A 216 -6.84 -16.52 -11.93
CA ASN A 216 -5.70 -16.91 -11.09
C ASN A 216 -4.47 -17.10 -11.96
N LEU A 217 -3.30 -17.01 -11.35
CA LEU A 217 -2.12 -17.67 -11.86
C LEU A 217 -2.43 -19.15 -12.11
N SER A 218 -2.01 -19.67 -13.26
CA SER A 218 -2.05 -21.12 -13.45
C SER A 218 -1.00 -21.78 -12.56
N ASP A 219 -1.15 -23.09 -12.36
CA ASP A 219 -0.16 -23.85 -11.62
C ASP A 219 1.23 -23.62 -12.20
N ASN A 220 2.21 -23.47 -11.31
CA ASN A 220 3.61 -23.22 -11.66
C ASN A 220 3.89 -21.87 -12.32
N GLU A 221 2.91 -20.95 -12.42
CA GLU A 221 3.22 -19.60 -12.86
C GLU A 221 3.92 -18.81 -11.75
N ILE A 222 4.90 -18.02 -12.18
CA ILE A 222 5.61 -17.08 -11.31
C ILE A 222 5.43 -15.67 -11.85
N ILE A 223 5.20 -14.75 -10.94
CA ILE A 223 5.33 -13.31 -11.18
C ILE A 223 6.64 -12.87 -10.54
N TYR A 224 7.55 -12.37 -11.36
CA TYR A 224 8.73 -11.67 -10.89
C TYR A 224 8.46 -10.18 -10.83
N TYR A 225 8.85 -9.58 -9.72
CA TYR A 225 8.92 -8.14 -9.52
C TYR A 225 10.37 -7.70 -9.43
N ASN A 226 10.68 -6.59 -10.09
CA ASN A 226 11.74 -5.69 -9.72
C ASN A 226 11.23 -4.26 -9.89
N SER A 227 11.94 -3.27 -9.36
CA SER A 227 11.53 -1.87 -9.43
C SER A 227 11.36 -1.33 -10.87
N HIS A 228 11.85 -2.02 -11.91
CA HIS A 228 11.68 -1.65 -13.31
C HIS A 228 10.57 -2.41 -14.06
N SER A 229 10.17 -3.60 -13.61
CA SER A 229 9.24 -4.48 -14.34
C SER A 229 8.53 -5.47 -13.44
N ILE A 230 7.32 -5.84 -13.86
CA ILE A 230 6.64 -7.05 -13.40
C ILE A 230 6.53 -7.96 -14.63
N SER A 231 7.04 -9.18 -14.54
CA SER A 231 7.04 -10.16 -15.63
C SER A 231 6.51 -11.52 -15.17
N ARG A 232 5.80 -12.21 -16.05
CA ARG A 232 5.37 -13.59 -15.82
C ARG A 232 6.37 -14.56 -16.44
N ASN A 233 6.74 -15.61 -15.69
CA ASN A 233 7.57 -16.76 -16.10
C ASN A 233 8.93 -16.44 -16.73
N SER A 234 9.32 -15.16 -16.80
CA SER A 234 10.56 -14.69 -17.40
C SER A 234 11.31 -13.88 -16.36
N PHE A 235 12.32 -14.52 -15.78
CA PHE A 235 13.29 -13.86 -14.92
C PHE A 235 14.25 -13.08 -15.82
N ARG A 236 14.27 -11.75 -15.70
CA ARG A 236 15.37 -10.95 -16.25
C ARG A 236 16.33 -10.63 -15.12
N ASP A 237 17.48 -11.29 -15.13
CA ASP A 237 18.52 -11.11 -14.12
C ASP A 237 19.38 -9.86 -14.34
N ASP A 238 18.82 -8.81 -14.96
CA ASP A 238 19.65 -7.74 -15.52
C ASP A 238 20.17 -6.72 -14.50
N PHE A 239 19.95 -6.91 -13.19
CA PHE A 239 20.33 -5.92 -12.19
C PHE A 239 20.73 -6.55 -10.85
N SER A 240 22.04 -6.67 -10.61
CA SER A 240 22.58 -6.62 -9.25
C SER A 240 22.65 -5.15 -8.83
N ARG A 241 21.82 -4.70 -7.87
CA ARG A 241 21.97 -3.35 -7.31
C ARG A 241 22.92 -3.36 -6.13
N LYS A 242 23.72 -2.31 -6.03
CA LYS A 242 24.46 -2.01 -4.79
C LYS A 242 23.46 -1.42 -3.79
N LYS A 243 23.47 -1.89 -2.55
CA LYS A 243 22.66 -1.31 -1.47
C LYS A 243 22.97 0.19 -1.36
N LEU A 244 21.95 1.02 -1.57
CA LEU A 244 22.07 2.47 -1.45
C LEU A 244 21.93 2.87 0.02
N ASP A 245 22.84 3.70 0.52
CA ASP A 245 22.66 4.33 1.83
C ASP A 245 21.70 5.51 1.68
N LEU A 246 20.54 5.39 2.34
CA LEU A 246 19.46 6.37 2.26
C LEU A 246 19.28 7.14 3.58
N LYS A 247 20.22 7.01 4.53
CA LYS A 247 20.19 7.71 5.83
C LYS A 247 20.29 9.22 5.73
N ASN A 248 20.72 9.77 4.61
CA ASN A 248 20.74 11.22 4.37
C ASN A 248 19.47 11.74 3.69
N LYS A 249 18.58 10.85 3.23
CA LYS A 249 17.38 11.23 2.50
C LYS A 249 16.24 11.65 3.42
N LYS A 250 15.49 12.65 2.97
CA LYS A 250 14.35 13.25 3.68
C LYS A 250 13.12 13.20 2.78
N ILE A 251 12.09 12.49 3.20
CA ILE A 251 10.88 12.26 2.41
C ILE A 251 9.67 12.87 3.13
N LEU A 252 8.83 13.57 2.37
CA LEU A 252 7.50 14.00 2.82
C LEU A 252 6.45 13.03 2.28
N VAL A 253 5.70 12.39 3.17
CA VAL A 253 4.54 11.55 2.85
C VAL A 253 3.28 12.37 3.07
N VAL A 254 2.53 12.65 2.00
CA VAL A 254 1.26 13.39 2.07
C VAL A 254 0.11 12.41 1.95
N GLY A 255 -0.69 12.32 3.02
CA GLY A 255 -1.71 11.29 3.21
C GLY A 255 -1.19 10.14 4.08
N SER A 256 -1.78 9.99 5.27
CA SER A 256 -1.54 8.93 6.26
C SER A 256 -2.70 7.91 6.30
N GLY A 257 -3.50 7.86 5.24
CA GLY A 257 -4.54 6.86 5.03
C GLY A 257 -3.99 5.48 4.64
N ALA A 258 -4.73 4.76 3.80
CA ALA A 258 -4.42 3.37 3.45
C ALA A 258 -3.05 3.20 2.76
N LEU A 259 -2.78 3.97 1.70
CA LEU A 259 -1.47 3.98 1.04
C LEU A 259 -0.36 4.49 1.98
N GLY A 260 -0.62 5.56 2.73
CA GLY A 260 0.34 6.15 3.67
C GLY A 260 0.87 5.16 4.70
N ASN A 261 0.02 4.25 5.20
CA ASN A 261 0.42 3.18 6.12
C ASN A 261 1.51 2.27 5.52
N PHE A 262 1.28 1.75 4.31
CA PHE A 262 2.24 0.85 3.64
C PHE A 262 3.49 1.58 3.14
N LEU A 263 3.37 2.87 2.78
CA LEU A 263 4.52 3.73 2.52
C LEU A 263 5.38 3.85 3.78
N GLY A 264 4.77 4.14 4.93
CA GLY A 264 5.47 4.22 6.21
C GLY A 264 6.23 2.94 6.57
N ILE A 265 5.59 1.77 6.43
CA ILE A 265 6.23 0.46 6.63
C ILE A 265 7.43 0.29 5.69
N SER A 266 7.22 0.52 4.39
CA SER A 266 8.25 0.32 3.36
C SER A 266 9.45 1.24 3.55
N LEU A 267 9.22 2.52 3.87
CA LEU A 267 10.29 3.50 4.14
C LEU A 267 10.99 3.22 5.48
N GLY A 268 10.25 2.73 6.48
CA GLY A 268 10.79 2.32 7.77
C GLY A 268 11.80 1.18 7.64
N TYR A 269 11.46 0.12 6.90
CA TYR A 269 12.39 -0.96 6.56
C TYR A 269 13.63 -0.48 5.80
N LEU A 270 13.41 0.40 4.83
CA LEU A 270 14.47 0.92 3.96
C LEU A 270 15.51 1.77 4.71
N GLY A 271 15.17 2.29 5.90
CA GLY A 271 16.08 3.08 6.72
C GLY A 271 16.31 4.50 6.20
N ILE A 272 15.26 5.15 5.69
CA ILE A 272 15.30 6.55 5.25
C ILE A 272 15.67 7.47 6.41
N GLY A 273 16.60 8.39 6.19
CA GLY A 273 17.07 9.31 7.23
C GLY A 273 15.98 10.09 7.96
N LYS A 274 15.05 10.70 7.20
CA LYS A 274 13.89 11.40 7.76
C LYS A 274 12.60 11.12 6.98
N ILE A 275 11.51 10.86 7.69
CA ILE A 275 10.18 10.67 7.11
C ILE A 275 9.19 11.59 7.82
N ASP A 276 8.61 12.54 7.10
CA ASP A 276 7.60 13.43 7.66
C ASP A 276 6.22 13.08 7.08
N PHE A 277 5.23 12.90 7.95
CA PHE A 277 3.85 12.56 7.56
C PHE A 277 2.94 13.79 7.64
N LEU A 278 2.20 14.09 6.57
CA LEU A 278 1.21 15.18 6.52
C LEU A 278 -0.19 14.59 6.34
N ASP A 279 -1.09 14.84 7.29
CA ASP A 279 -2.51 14.50 7.22
C ASP A 279 -3.31 15.37 8.19
N PHE A 280 -4.61 15.50 7.98
CA PHE A 280 -5.54 16.21 8.85
C PHE A 280 -6.64 15.31 9.42
N ASP A 281 -6.67 14.04 9.04
CA ASP A 281 -7.68 13.09 9.48
C ASP A 281 -7.38 12.51 10.87
N THR A 282 -8.45 12.03 11.47
CA THR A 282 -8.45 11.24 12.70
C THR A 282 -8.73 9.77 12.36
N VAL A 283 -8.20 8.83 13.15
CA VAL A 283 -8.43 7.39 12.98
C VAL A 283 -9.88 7.05 13.33
N GLU A 284 -10.56 6.36 12.41
CA GLU A 284 -11.91 5.84 12.61
C GLU A 284 -11.92 4.31 12.52
N SER A 285 -12.86 3.64 13.20
CA SER A 285 -12.93 2.17 13.25
C SER A 285 -12.95 1.53 11.86
N HIS A 286 -13.73 2.07 10.93
CA HIS A 286 -13.84 1.56 9.56
C HIS A 286 -12.53 1.72 8.74
N ASN A 287 -11.51 2.41 9.26
CA ASN A 287 -10.19 2.55 8.61
C ASN A 287 -9.30 1.32 8.83
N LEU A 288 -9.50 0.59 9.94
CA LEU A 288 -8.57 -0.44 10.42
C LEU A 288 -8.49 -1.67 9.53
N SER A 289 -9.49 -1.93 8.67
CA SER A 289 -9.42 -2.97 7.64
C SER A 289 -8.30 -2.76 6.62
N ARG A 290 -7.77 -1.53 6.49
CA ARG A 290 -6.73 -1.20 5.50
C ARG A 290 -5.62 -0.27 5.98
N GLN A 291 -5.69 0.22 7.20
CA GLN A 291 -4.69 1.10 7.83
C GLN A 291 -4.04 0.35 9.00
N ILE A 292 -3.23 -0.66 8.64
CA ILE A 292 -2.76 -1.72 9.55
C ILE A 292 -1.75 -1.25 10.61
N LEU A 293 -1.26 0.00 10.59
CA LEU A 293 -0.44 0.57 11.67
C LEU A 293 -1.26 1.40 12.66
N LEU A 294 -2.52 1.73 12.36
CA LEU A 294 -3.36 2.60 13.19
C LEU A 294 -4.21 1.82 14.21
N TYR A 295 -3.90 0.53 14.42
CA TYR A 295 -4.57 -0.32 15.38
C TYR A 295 -4.50 0.25 16.81
N GLY A 296 -5.60 0.11 17.56
CA GLY A 296 -5.71 0.56 18.94
C GLY A 296 -5.66 2.08 19.14
N LYS A 297 -5.84 2.88 18.07
CA LYS A 297 -5.65 4.34 18.08
C LYS A 297 -6.84 5.13 17.52
N VAL A 298 -8.06 4.57 17.62
CA VAL A 298 -9.30 5.27 17.21
C VAL A 298 -9.43 6.59 17.97
N GLY A 299 -9.76 7.67 17.28
CA GLY A 299 -9.83 9.03 17.85
C GLY A 299 -8.51 9.81 17.83
N GLU A 300 -7.37 9.15 17.54
CA GLU A 300 -6.06 9.80 17.41
C GLU A 300 -5.83 10.35 16.00
N LYS A 301 -4.88 11.28 15.86
CA LYS A 301 -4.52 11.81 14.53
C LYS A 301 -3.73 10.78 13.74
N LYS A 302 -4.10 10.56 12.47
CA LYS A 302 -3.48 9.53 11.62
C LYS A 302 -1.99 9.76 11.45
N CYS A 303 -1.58 10.98 11.08
CA CYS A 303 -0.18 11.32 10.82
C CYS A 303 0.71 11.17 12.05
N LEU A 304 0.24 11.61 13.22
CA LEU A 304 0.99 11.48 14.48
C LEU A 304 1.15 10.02 14.87
N THR A 305 0.06 9.24 14.79
CA THR A 305 0.08 7.81 15.08
C THR A 305 1.02 7.06 14.14
N LEU A 306 0.96 7.37 12.84
CA LEU A 306 1.79 6.72 11.84
C LEU A 306 3.28 7.03 12.05
N ALA A 307 3.63 8.29 12.34
CA ALA A 307 4.99 8.68 12.69
C ALA A 307 5.48 7.91 13.93
N GLU A 308 4.70 7.90 15.01
CA GLU A 308 5.03 7.15 16.24
C GLU A 308 5.35 5.67 15.95
N ARG A 309 4.50 5.00 15.15
CA ARG A 309 4.65 3.58 14.82
C ARG A 309 5.88 3.30 13.96
N VAL A 310 6.13 4.11 12.95
CA VAL A 310 7.31 3.94 12.07
C VAL A 310 8.59 4.22 12.83
N ASN A 311 8.61 5.21 13.74
CA ASN A 311 9.77 5.48 14.60
C ASN A 311 10.06 4.32 15.57
N LYS A 312 9.01 3.70 16.12
CA LYS A 312 9.14 2.53 17.00
C LYS A 312 9.67 1.31 16.27
N MET A 313 9.21 1.10 15.04
CA MET A 313 9.67 0.05 14.15
C MET A 313 11.15 0.22 13.79
N ASN A 314 11.57 1.43 13.42
CA ASN A 314 12.97 1.72 13.11
C ASN A 314 13.37 3.15 13.52
N SER A 315 14.01 3.26 14.68
CA SER A 315 14.44 4.55 15.24
C SER A 315 15.60 5.22 14.50
N SER A 316 16.26 4.49 13.57
CA SER A 316 17.26 5.10 12.68
C SER A 316 16.61 6.02 11.63
N SER A 317 15.33 5.81 11.34
CA SER A 317 14.51 6.69 10.50
C SER A 317 13.83 7.74 11.37
N LYS A 318 14.32 8.98 11.38
CA LYS A 318 13.71 10.05 12.17
C LYS A 318 12.35 10.40 11.60
N THR A 319 11.28 10.12 12.32
CA THR A 319 9.94 10.48 11.85
C THR A 319 9.40 11.72 12.53
N SER A 320 8.65 12.55 11.81
CA SER A 320 7.79 13.56 12.41
C SER A 320 6.45 13.65 11.68
N ALA A 321 5.54 14.46 12.18
CA ALA A 321 4.24 14.65 11.55
C ALA A 321 3.76 16.09 11.61
N PHE A 322 3.04 16.48 10.56
CA PHE A 322 2.37 17.75 10.43
C PHE A 322 0.87 17.48 10.36
N TYR A 323 0.14 17.86 11.41
CA TYR A 323 -1.32 17.81 11.39
C TYR A 323 -1.85 19.00 10.59
N GLY A 324 -2.22 18.76 9.34
CA GLY A 324 -2.46 19.85 8.41
C GLY A 324 -3.02 19.42 7.06
N LYS A 325 -3.53 20.42 6.33
CA LYS A 325 -3.95 20.27 4.94
C LYS A 325 -2.91 20.90 4.04
N VAL A 326 -2.66 20.25 2.90
CA VAL A 326 -2.07 20.95 1.76
C VAL A 326 -2.97 22.13 1.41
N GLY A 327 -2.36 23.28 1.07
CA GLY A 327 -3.11 24.50 0.80
C GLY A 327 -4.20 24.30 -0.26
N LYS A 328 -5.27 25.10 -0.19
CA LYS A 328 -6.19 25.21 -1.33
C LYS A 328 -5.41 25.83 -2.49
N ILE A 329 -5.68 25.36 -3.70
CA ILE A 329 -5.33 26.14 -4.90
C ILE A 329 -6.09 27.46 -4.75
N ASN A 330 -5.38 28.59 -4.75
CA ASN A 330 -6.00 29.90 -4.72
C ASN A 330 -6.58 30.15 -6.11
N LEU A 331 -7.85 29.77 -6.30
CA LEU A 331 -8.57 29.82 -7.57
C LEU A 331 -8.66 31.25 -8.15
N ASP A 332 -8.37 32.25 -7.33
CA ASP A 332 -8.41 33.67 -7.66
C ASP A 332 -7.12 34.15 -8.35
N GLU A 333 -6.01 33.44 -8.14
CA GLU A 333 -4.70 33.74 -8.73
C GLU A 333 -4.33 32.74 -9.83
N ASP A 334 -4.84 31.50 -9.75
CA ASP A 334 -4.59 30.43 -10.71
C ASP A 334 -5.89 30.00 -11.44
N LYS A 335 -6.23 30.80 -12.45
CA LYS A 335 -7.08 30.53 -13.64
C LYS A 335 -8.60 30.35 -13.44
N ASP A 336 -9.34 31.26 -14.08
CA ASP A 336 -10.82 31.37 -14.14
C ASP A 336 -11.60 30.07 -14.39
N TRP A 337 -11.03 29.07 -15.08
CA TRP A 337 -11.70 27.81 -15.38
C TRP A 337 -11.74 26.82 -14.20
N LEU A 338 -10.81 26.90 -13.22
CA LEU A 338 -10.85 26.06 -12.02
C LEU A 338 -11.96 26.49 -11.05
N ARG A 339 -12.30 27.78 -11.04
CA ARG A 339 -13.44 28.36 -10.31
C ARG A 339 -14.76 27.79 -10.83
N GLU A 340 -14.89 27.68 -12.14
CA GLU A 340 -16.05 27.09 -12.81
C GLU A 340 -16.18 25.60 -12.46
N LEU A 341 -15.08 24.84 -12.47
CA LEU A 341 -15.08 23.42 -12.08
C LEU A 341 -15.45 23.22 -10.59
N TYR A 342 -14.93 24.07 -9.70
CA TYR A 342 -15.21 24.01 -8.25
C TYR A 342 -16.66 24.40 -7.92
N GLU A 343 -17.20 25.45 -8.54
CA GLU A 343 -18.61 25.82 -8.34
C GLU A 343 -19.56 24.79 -8.97
N THR A 344 -19.18 24.18 -10.11
CA THR A 344 -19.95 23.06 -10.72
C THR A 344 -19.99 21.82 -9.82
N GLU A 345 -18.86 21.44 -9.20
CA GLU A 345 -18.83 20.36 -8.21
C GLU A 345 -19.63 20.72 -6.95
N LYS A 346 -19.49 21.94 -6.44
CA LYS A 346 -20.23 22.42 -5.25
C LYS A 346 -21.75 22.45 -5.46
N GLU A 347 -22.24 22.71 -6.67
CA GLU A 347 -23.67 22.57 -6.99
C GLU A 347 -24.12 21.10 -7.08
N GLN A 348 -23.30 20.20 -7.63
CA GLN A 348 -23.60 18.76 -7.66
C GLN A 348 -23.69 18.14 -6.26
N TRP A 349 -22.94 18.66 -5.28
CA TRP A 349 -22.97 18.20 -3.88
C TRP A 349 -24.18 18.72 -3.07
N LYS A 350 -25.01 19.64 -3.61
CA LYS A 350 -26.24 20.11 -2.94
C LYS A 350 -27.40 19.10 -2.98
N LEU A 351 -27.25 17.98 -3.67
CA LEU A 351 -28.30 16.95 -3.80
C LEU A 351 -28.04 15.70 -2.95
N LYS A 352 -27.87 15.85 -1.62
CA LYS A 352 -28.46 14.96 -0.61
C LYS A 352 -28.66 15.71 0.72
N PRO A 353 -29.85 15.68 1.35
CA PRO A 353 -30.15 16.52 2.49
C PRO A 353 -29.79 15.89 3.86
N LYS A 354 -29.57 16.82 4.80
CA LYS A 354 -29.63 16.76 6.27
C LYS A 354 -28.40 16.21 7.02
N GLY A 355 -27.64 17.13 7.63
CA GLY A 355 -27.06 16.86 8.94
C GLY A 355 -25.78 17.58 9.37
N ARG A 356 -25.09 18.37 8.53
CA ARG A 356 -23.88 19.10 8.96
C ARG A 356 -24.00 20.58 8.68
N ARG A 357 -23.84 21.38 9.73
CA ARG A 357 -23.92 22.84 9.72
C ARG A 357 -22.90 23.41 8.72
N GLU A 358 -23.38 24.32 7.89
CA GLU A 358 -22.56 25.18 7.04
C GLU A 358 -21.67 26.06 7.94
N GLU A 359 -20.35 25.95 7.79
CA GLU A 359 -19.44 27.01 8.23
C GLU A 359 -19.21 27.96 7.05
N THR A 360 -19.75 29.17 7.19
CA THR A 360 -19.65 30.27 6.24
C THR A 360 -18.24 30.86 6.23
N PHE A 361 -17.56 30.83 5.07
CA PHE A 361 -16.30 31.54 4.85
C PHE A 361 -16.57 33.04 4.57
N PRO A 362 -15.89 34.00 5.24
CA PRO A 362 -16.09 35.43 5.00
C PRO A 362 -15.57 35.87 3.62
N LYS A 363 -16.37 36.71 2.94
CA LYS A 363 -16.21 37.18 1.55
C LYS A 363 -15.34 38.44 1.37
N THR A 364 -14.47 38.78 2.29
CA THR A 364 -13.71 40.05 2.20
C THR A 364 -12.22 39.80 2.35
N LEU A 365 -11.50 39.87 1.23
CA LEU A 365 -10.12 40.38 1.11
C LEU A 365 -9.74 40.39 -0.38
N LEU A 366 -10.24 41.39 -1.10
CA LEU A 366 -9.81 41.76 -2.45
C LEU A 366 -8.95 43.03 -2.34
N ASN A 367 -7.78 42.96 -2.97
CA ASN A 367 -6.74 43.98 -3.23
C ASN A 367 -5.44 43.69 -2.49
N PHE A 368 -4.39 43.29 -3.22
CA PHE A 368 -3.05 43.89 -3.09
C PHE A 368 -2.19 43.59 -4.32
N LYS A 369 -1.86 44.65 -5.09
CA LYS A 369 -0.67 44.70 -5.95
C LYS A 369 0.54 45.02 -5.07
N ASN A 370 1.67 44.36 -5.34
CA ASN A 370 3.03 44.69 -4.87
C ASN A 370 3.19 44.98 -3.36
N ARG A 371 3.40 43.93 -2.54
CA ARG A 371 4.17 44.05 -1.27
C ARG A 371 4.94 42.76 -0.98
N HIS A 372 6.16 42.91 -0.47
CA HIS A 372 6.91 41.85 0.18
C HIS A 372 6.03 41.20 1.26
N TYR A 373 5.71 39.91 1.12
CA TYR A 373 4.97 39.16 2.13
C TYR A 373 5.94 38.51 3.10
N SER A 374 6.04 39.09 4.31
CA SER A 374 6.46 38.34 5.50
C SER A 374 5.23 37.62 6.07
N LEU A 375 4.94 36.42 5.54
CA LEU A 375 3.99 35.50 6.17
C LEU A 375 4.78 34.44 6.94
N SER A 376 4.35 34.20 8.19
CA SER A 376 4.99 33.23 9.09
C SER A 376 4.89 31.78 8.55
N PRO A 377 5.71 30.83 9.05
CA PRO A 377 5.96 29.53 8.40
C PRO A 377 4.76 28.60 8.21
N ALA A 378 3.60 28.83 8.80
CA ALA A 378 2.42 28.00 8.64
C ALA A 378 1.22 28.81 9.11
N GLU A 379 0.17 28.94 8.32
CA GLU A 379 -1.06 29.59 8.80
C GLU A 379 -1.83 28.59 9.67
N LYS A 380 -1.92 28.88 10.98
CA LYS A 380 -2.80 28.15 11.90
C LYS A 380 -4.21 28.71 11.78
N ARG A 381 -5.17 27.90 11.33
CA ARG A 381 -6.61 28.15 11.46
C ARG A 381 -7.23 26.96 12.18
N ASP A 382 -7.90 27.20 13.30
CA ASP A 382 -8.57 26.16 14.11
C ASP A 382 -7.69 24.94 14.47
N GLY A 383 -6.41 25.19 14.75
CA GLY A 383 -5.44 24.13 15.07
C GLY A 383 -4.93 23.31 13.88
N LEU A 384 -5.43 23.59 12.66
CA LEU A 384 -4.97 23.01 11.40
C LEU A 384 -3.82 23.84 10.81
N VAL A 385 -2.73 23.17 10.41
CA VAL A 385 -1.64 23.80 9.65
C VAL A 385 -1.96 23.77 8.16
N LEU A 386 -2.03 24.94 7.52
CA LEU A 386 -2.02 25.04 6.06
C LEU A 386 -0.58 25.02 5.55
N ILE A 387 -0.26 24.00 4.76
CA ILE A 387 1.05 23.85 4.15
C ILE A 387 1.07 24.63 2.83
N THR A 388 1.92 25.67 2.76
CA THR A 388 2.09 26.52 1.56
C THR A 388 3.31 26.10 0.74
N LYS A 389 3.44 26.64 -0.48
CA LYS A 389 4.63 26.46 -1.33
C LYS A 389 5.88 27.03 -0.64
N GLU A 390 5.75 28.14 0.07
CA GLU A 390 6.82 28.81 0.81
C GLU A 390 7.26 28.00 2.04
N TRP A 391 6.32 27.35 2.73
CA TRP A 391 6.71 26.41 3.78
C TRP A 391 7.49 25.25 3.20
N LEU A 392 6.99 24.66 2.10
CA LEU A 392 7.61 23.51 1.45
C LEU A 392 9.01 23.84 0.93
N SER A 393 9.21 25.02 0.34
CA SER A 393 10.52 25.46 -0.16
C SER A 393 11.55 25.72 0.95
N ARG A 394 11.08 26.03 2.16
CA ARG A 394 11.93 26.10 3.37
C ARG A 394 12.25 24.72 3.94
N GLN A 395 11.52 23.68 3.54
CA GLN A 395 11.84 22.32 3.92
C GLN A 395 12.87 21.73 2.95
N ASN A 396 13.93 21.15 3.50
CA ASN A 396 14.97 20.49 2.72
C ASN A 396 14.61 19.01 2.49
N TYR A 397 13.52 18.74 1.76
CA TYR A 397 13.14 17.37 1.35
C TYR A 397 13.81 16.98 0.03
N ASP A 398 14.02 15.68 -0.18
CA ASP A 398 14.51 15.12 -1.44
C ASP A 398 13.36 14.64 -2.35
N LEU A 399 12.20 14.29 -1.77
CA LEU A 399 11.10 13.64 -2.48
C LEU A 399 9.76 13.82 -1.75
N ILE A 400 8.68 13.92 -2.50
CA ILE A 400 7.31 13.85 -2.00
C ILE A 400 6.65 12.55 -2.47
N LEU A 401 6.02 11.81 -1.56
CA LEU A 401 5.16 10.66 -1.86
C LEU A 401 3.71 10.99 -1.52
N GLY A 402 2.81 10.87 -2.49
CA GLY A 402 1.39 11.18 -2.35
C GLY A 402 0.52 9.94 -2.24
N GLY A 403 -0.17 9.80 -1.11
CA GLY A 403 -1.20 8.78 -0.86
C GLY A 403 -2.57 9.41 -0.60
N VAL A 404 -2.92 10.45 -1.38
CA VAL A 404 -4.15 11.23 -1.20
C VAL A 404 -5.28 10.72 -2.09
N ASP A 405 -6.51 10.94 -1.63
CA ASP A 405 -7.75 10.41 -2.21
C ASP A 405 -8.55 11.41 -3.05
N ASN A 406 -8.08 12.66 -3.17
CA ASN A 406 -8.76 13.71 -3.91
C ASN A 406 -7.84 14.40 -4.92
N LYS A 407 -8.44 14.81 -6.04
CA LYS A 407 -7.74 15.36 -7.22
C LYS A 407 -7.03 16.67 -6.90
N PHE A 408 -7.69 17.55 -6.14
CA PHE A 408 -7.16 18.87 -5.80
C PHE A 408 -5.88 18.78 -5.00
N ALA A 409 -5.80 17.87 -4.02
CA ALA A 409 -4.57 17.63 -3.28
C ALA A 409 -3.44 17.15 -4.21
N ARG A 410 -3.72 16.22 -5.14
CA ARG A 410 -2.73 15.74 -6.12
C ARG A 410 -2.20 16.87 -7.01
N LEU A 411 -3.11 17.69 -7.54
CA LEU A 411 -2.79 18.87 -8.36
C LEU A 411 -1.91 19.85 -7.58
N TRP A 412 -2.32 20.19 -6.36
CA TRP A 412 -1.58 21.12 -5.52
C TRP A 412 -0.17 20.60 -5.20
N ILE A 413 -0.03 19.33 -4.80
CA ILE A 413 1.28 18.73 -4.48
C ILE A 413 2.19 18.75 -5.69
N ASN A 414 1.66 18.43 -6.88
CA ASN A 414 2.43 18.45 -8.11
C ASN A 414 2.92 19.86 -8.48
N GLN A 415 2.04 20.86 -8.39
CA GLN A 415 2.41 22.26 -8.63
C GLN A 415 3.44 22.76 -7.60
N ALA A 416 3.24 22.44 -6.32
CA ALA A 416 4.17 22.80 -5.26
C ALA A 416 5.54 22.14 -5.46
N GLY A 417 5.58 20.85 -5.78
CA GLY A 417 6.79 20.11 -6.12
C GLY A 417 7.52 20.74 -7.32
N ARG A 418 6.79 21.14 -8.37
CA ARG A 418 7.37 21.85 -9.52
C ARG A 418 8.02 23.17 -9.12
N CYS A 419 7.32 24.00 -8.35
CA CYS A 419 7.84 25.29 -7.86
C CYS A 419 9.09 25.11 -6.98
N CYS A 420 9.11 24.06 -6.15
CA CYS A 420 10.22 23.77 -5.25
C CYS A 420 11.32 22.90 -5.88
N LYS A 421 11.19 22.52 -7.16
CA LYS A 421 12.07 21.56 -7.85
C LYS A 421 12.19 20.21 -7.11
N LEU A 422 11.12 19.77 -6.45
CA LEU A 422 11.02 18.49 -5.76
C LEU A 422 10.31 17.45 -6.64
N PRO A 423 10.89 16.25 -6.84
CA PRO A 423 10.18 15.13 -7.43
C PRO A 423 8.94 14.75 -6.60
N TYR A 424 7.90 14.29 -7.28
CA TYR A 424 6.65 13.83 -6.70
C TYR A 424 6.28 12.46 -7.27
N ILE A 425 6.05 11.48 -6.40
CA ILE A 425 5.46 10.19 -6.78
C ILE A 425 4.04 10.13 -6.23
N ASP A 426 3.06 10.10 -7.13
CA ASP A 426 1.64 9.96 -6.82
C ASP A 426 1.24 8.49 -6.84
N GLY A 427 0.38 8.08 -5.90
CA GLY A 427 -0.19 6.75 -5.83
C GLY A 427 -1.70 6.77 -5.68
N GLY A 428 -2.36 5.82 -6.34
CA GLY A 428 -3.80 5.57 -6.18
C GLY A 428 -4.08 4.07 -6.12
N SER A 429 -5.05 3.66 -5.31
CA SER A 429 -5.47 2.26 -5.19
C SER A 429 -6.99 2.15 -5.23
N GLY A 430 -7.47 1.10 -5.89
CA GLY A 430 -8.86 0.66 -5.87
C GLY A 430 -8.95 -0.83 -5.51
N PRO A 431 -10.15 -1.43 -5.54
CA PRO A 431 -10.37 -2.83 -5.19
C PRO A 431 -9.60 -3.81 -6.07
N LYS A 432 -9.55 -3.50 -7.36
CA LYS A 432 -9.07 -4.39 -8.44
C LYS A 432 -7.98 -3.75 -9.30
N SER A 433 -7.52 -2.55 -8.92
CA SER A 433 -6.50 -1.83 -9.66
C SER A 433 -5.70 -0.88 -8.76
N GLY A 434 -4.58 -0.41 -9.27
CA GLY A 434 -3.74 0.61 -8.67
C GLY A 434 -3.04 1.41 -9.75
N GLN A 435 -2.49 2.54 -9.36
CA GLN A 435 -1.72 3.38 -10.26
C GLN A 435 -0.64 4.10 -9.49
N LEU A 436 0.44 4.42 -10.19
CA LEU A 436 1.44 5.34 -9.68
C LEU A 436 1.97 6.20 -10.83
N ALA A 437 2.28 7.46 -10.53
CA ALA A 437 2.84 8.39 -11.50
C ALA A 437 4.07 9.07 -10.89
N VAL A 438 5.10 9.27 -11.71
CA VAL A 438 6.35 9.91 -11.27
C VAL A 438 6.50 11.23 -12.01
N TYR A 439 6.57 12.32 -11.25
CA TYR A 439 6.72 13.68 -11.76
C TYR A 439 8.08 14.24 -11.32
N ILE A 440 8.93 14.57 -12.28
CA ILE A 440 10.26 15.12 -12.04
C ILE A 440 10.33 16.51 -12.68
N PRO A 441 10.46 17.59 -11.87
CA PRO A 441 10.53 18.95 -12.39
C PRO A 441 11.65 19.11 -13.44
N GLY A 442 11.29 19.71 -14.59
CA GLY A 442 12.21 19.92 -15.70
C GLY A 442 12.55 18.67 -16.53
N LYS A 443 12.00 17.49 -16.19
CA LYS A 443 12.24 16.24 -16.95
C LYS A 443 10.97 15.57 -17.47
N THR A 444 9.88 15.53 -16.70
CA THR A 444 8.62 14.89 -17.11
C THR A 444 7.50 15.92 -17.29
N LYS A 445 6.46 15.62 -18.07
CA LYS A 445 5.24 16.44 -18.06
C LYS A 445 4.63 16.45 -16.65
N CYS A 446 4.21 17.63 -16.18
CA CYS A 446 3.44 17.75 -14.93
C CYS A 446 1.97 17.37 -15.18
N ILE A 447 1.18 17.30 -14.10
CA ILE A 447 -0.24 16.95 -14.19
C ILE A 447 -0.99 17.92 -15.13
N ASP A 448 -0.76 19.23 -14.96
CA ASP A 448 -1.35 20.26 -15.81
C ASP A 448 -0.92 20.16 -17.29
N CYS A 449 0.26 19.62 -17.58
CA CYS A 449 0.74 19.43 -18.95
C CYS A 449 0.14 18.18 -19.61
N GLN A 450 -0.26 17.20 -18.80
CA GLN A 450 -0.82 15.94 -19.28
C GLN A 450 -2.35 16.03 -19.46
N LEU A 451 -3.00 16.87 -18.66
CA LEU A 451 -4.42 17.14 -18.75
C LEU A 451 -4.64 18.37 -19.63
N ASP A 452 -5.29 18.19 -20.80
CA ASP A 452 -5.91 19.34 -21.46
C ASP A 452 -7.18 19.71 -20.67
N LEU A 453 -6.94 20.47 -19.59
CA LEU A 453 -7.95 20.87 -18.61
C LEU A 453 -9.10 21.69 -19.23
N ARG A 454 -8.92 22.22 -20.45
CA ARG A 454 -9.95 22.92 -21.23
C ARG A 454 -11.02 21.99 -21.83
N HIS A 455 -10.75 20.69 -21.94
CA HIS A 455 -11.65 19.70 -22.55
C HIS A 455 -11.95 18.52 -21.62
N PHE A 456 -11.86 18.73 -20.31
CA PHE A 456 -12.14 17.67 -19.33
C PHE A 456 -13.65 17.36 -19.34
N PRO A 457 -14.09 16.17 -19.80
CA PRO A 457 -15.46 15.77 -19.59
C PRO A 457 -15.62 15.52 -18.09
N THR A 458 -16.67 16.09 -17.49
CA THR A 458 -17.20 15.69 -16.19
C THR A 458 -17.64 14.23 -16.26
N ARG A 459 -16.71 13.29 -16.17
CA ARG A 459 -17.06 11.86 -16.10
C ARG A 459 -17.54 11.53 -14.70
N ASN A 460 -18.73 10.92 -14.67
CA ASN A 460 -19.52 10.55 -13.50
C ASN A 460 -18.88 9.53 -12.55
N SER A 461 -17.65 9.07 -12.74
CA SER A 461 -17.04 8.05 -11.84
C SER A 461 -16.77 8.59 -10.42
N CYS A 462 -16.79 9.91 -10.23
CA CYS A 462 -16.77 10.53 -8.89
C CYS A 462 -18.17 10.75 -8.29
N ILE A 463 -19.25 10.47 -9.05
CA ILE A 463 -20.64 10.49 -8.58
C ILE A 463 -21.00 9.16 -7.89
N ASP A 464 -20.32 8.06 -8.22
CA ASP A 464 -20.55 6.72 -7.64
C ASP A 464 -19.88 6.49 -6.25
N GLY A 465 -19.24 7.53 -5.69
CA GLY A 465 -18.49 7.44 -4.43
C GLY A 465 -17.09 6.85 -4.62
N PRO A 466 -16.15 7.03 -3.67
CA PRO A 466 -14.79 6.54 -3.82
C PRO A 466 -14.78 5.01 -3.87
N GLU A 467 -14.21 4.44 -4.96
CA GLU A 467 -13.94 3.01 -5.07
C GLU A 467 -13.28 2.49 -3.79
N ALA A 468 -13.69 1.31 -3.32
CA ALA A 468 -13.21 0.79 -2.05
C ALA A 468 -11.71 0.46 -2.09
N SER A 469 -10.92 1.17 -1.30
CA SER A 469 -9.50 0.85 -1.11
C SER A 469 -9.34 -0.40 -0.22
N VAL A 470 -8.46 -1.33 -0.60
CA VAL A 470 -8.24 -2.63 0.08
C VAL A 470 -6.75 -2.90 0.31
N VAL A 471 -6.38 -3.68 1.33
CA VAL A 471 -4.97 -3.84 1.76
C VAL A 471 -4.04 -4.35 0.67
N MET A 472 -4.47 -5.30 -0.16
CA MET A 472 -3.59 -5.93 -1.16
C MET A 472 -3.11 -4.93 -2.22
N SER A 473 -4.01 -4.07 -2.73
CA SER A 473 -3.65 -3.04 -3.70
C SER A 473 -2.84 -1.92 -3.05
N ASN A 474 -3.12 -1.59 -1.79
CA ASN A 474 -2.31 -0.62 -1.04
C ASN A 474 -0.87 -1.10 -0.80
N SER A 475 -0.70 -2.34 -0.34
CA SER A 475 0.60 -2.98 -0.14
C SER A 475 1.40 -2.99 -1.43
N LEU A 476 0.76 -3.37 -2.54
CA LEU A 476 1.41 -3.44 -3.83
C LEU A 476 1.81 -2.06 -4.37
N VAL A 477 0.88 -1.10 -4.40
CA VAL A 477 1.14 0.24 -4.93
C VAL A 477 2.19 0.97 -4.09
N ALA A 478 2.11 0.91 -2.76
CA ALA A 478 3.09 1.54 -1.88
C ALA A 478 4.50 0.95 -2.06
N GLY A 479 4.63 -0.38 -2.16
CA GLY A 479 5.91 -1.03 -2.43
C GLY A 479 6.51 -0.58 -3.77
N MET A 480 5.67 -0.47 -4.81
CA MET A 480 6.10 0.04 -6.12
C MET A 480 6.51 1.52 -6.08
N MET A 481 5.77 2.37 -5.36
CA MET A 481 6.11 3.78 -5.18
C MET A 481 7.47 3.96 -4.52
N VAL A 482 7.76 3.19 -3.46
CA VAL A 482 9.07 3.21 -2.78
C VAL A 482 10.15 2.64 -3.69
N GLY A 483 9.86 1.61 -4.48
CA GLY A 483 10.78 1.12 -5.51
C GLY A 483 11.16 2.19 -6.55
N GLU A 484 10.22 3.02 -6.99
CA GLU A 484 10.52 4.15 -7.88
C GLU A 484 11.26 5.28 -7.13
N ALA A 485 11.01 5.50 -5.85
CA ALA A 485 11.81 6.42 -5.02
C ALA A 485 13.28 6.00 -4.97
N VAL A 486 13.55 4.70 -4.78
CA VAL A 486 14.90 4.14 -4.83
C VAL A 486 15.53 4.36 -6.21
N ASN A 487 14.80 4.12 -7.29
CA ASN A 487 15.28 4.37 -8.66
C ASN A 487 15.68 5.85 -8.88
N LEU A 488 14.88 6.78 -8.36
CA LEU A 488 15.17 8.21 -8.42
C LEU A 488 16.47 8.55 -7.68
N PHE A 489 16.66 8.02 -6.46
CA PHE A 489 17.86 8.30 -5.66
C PHE A 489 19.13 7.65 -6.21
N GLU A 490 19.01 6.51 -6.90
CA GLU A 490 20.12 5.88 -7.62
C GLU A 490 20.50 6.63 -8.91
N GLY A 491 19.71 7.61 -9.34
CA GLY A 491 19.90 8.26 -10.65
C GLY A 491 19.48 7.37 -11.83
N ASN A 492 18.80 6.25 -11.56
CA ASN A 492 18.28 5.30 -12.55
C ASN A 492 16.98 5.80 -13.20
N ILE A 493 16.99 7.07 -13.63
CA ILE A 493 15.91 7.71 -14.37
C ILE A 493 16.14 7.37 -15.84
N LYS A 494 15.67 6.18 -16.28
CA LYS A 494 15.67 5.88 -17.73
C LYS A 494 14.95 7.03 -18.47
N LYS A 495 15.35 7.36 -19.70
CA LYS A 495 14.58 8.23 -20.62
C LYS A 495 13.14 7.70 -20.68
N ARG A 496 12.25 8.31 -19.90
CA ARG A 496 10.89 7.82 -19.62
C ARG A 496 10.03 9.07 -19.62
N ASP A 497 9.80 9.60 -20.81
CA ASP A 497 9.36 10.99 -20.99
C ASP A 497 7.95 11.26 -20.46
N ASN A 498 7.10 10.26 -20.26
CA ASN A 498 5.79 10.41 -19.60
C ASN A 498 5.34 9.09 -18.99
N LEU A 499 5.41 8.95 -17.67
CA LEU A 499 5.15 7.65 -17.06
C LEU A 499 4.16 7.76 -15.92
N THR A 500 2.89 7.70 -16.30
CA THR A 500 1.87 7.11 -15.44
C THR A 500 1.89 5.61 -15.64
N LEU A 501 2.28 4.87 -14.60
CA LEU A 501 2.11 3.43 -14.54
C LEU A 501 0.72 3.12 -14.05
N ARG A 502 -0.05 2.43 -14.89
CA ARG A 502 -1.25 1.77 -14.42
C ARG A 502 -0.91 0.34 -14.07
N TYR A 503 -1.19 -0.05 -12.83
CA TYR A 503 -1.15 -1.43 -12.42
C TYR A 503 -2.58 -1.96 -12.32
N GLN A 504 -2.96 -2.85 -13.24
CA GLN A 504 -4.21 -3.58 -13.05
C GLN A 504 -3.91 -4.81 -12.20
N VAL A 505 -4.40 -4.80 -10.96
CA VAL A 505 -4.28 -5.91 -10.00
C VAL A 505 -4.85 -7.19 -10.61
N LEU A 506 -5.95 -7.07 -11.35
CA LEU A 506 -6.58 -8.15 -12.13
C LEU A 506 -5.61 -8.91 -13.06
N ASN A 507 -4.80 -8.17 -13.83
CA ASN A 507 -3.94 -8.75 -14.86
C ASN A 507 -2.48 -8.94 -14.44
N GLN A 508 -2.10 -8.46 -13.25
CA GLN A 508 -0.72 -8.45 -12.74
C GLN A 508 0.30 -7.99 -13.78
N LYS A 509 -0.09 -6.98 -14.55
CA LYS A 509 0.69 -6.39 -15.62
C LYS A 509 0.99 -4.95 -15.26
N ARG A 510 2.26 -4.58 -15.39
CA ARG A 510 2.69 -3.19 -15.45
C ARG A 510 2.30 -2.66 -16.83
N ILE A 511 1.32 -1.77 -16.90
CA ILE A 511 0.93 -1.13 -18.16
C ILE A 511 1.56 0.27 -18.17
N LEU A 512 2.48 0.49 -19.10
CA LEU A 512 2.98 1.82 -19.43
C LEU A 512 1.87 2.55 -20.20
N VAL A 513 1.36 3.66 -19.66
CA VAL A 513 0.38 4.49 -20.35
C VAL A 513 1.10 5.70 -20.92
N ASP A 514 1.54 5.58 -22.17
CA ASP A 514 2.29 6.63 -22.88
C ASP A 514 1.38 7.54 -23.75
N ASN A 515 0.06 7.55 -23.50
CA ASN A 515 -0.91 8.20 -24.40
C ASN A 515 -1.83 9.20 -23.67
N GLU A 516 -1.82 10.46 -24.14
CA GLU A 516 -2.62 11.59 -23.66
C GLU A 516 -4.14 11.28 -23.58
N LYS A 517 -4.68 10.43 -24.47
CA LYS A 517 -6.10 10.04 -24.44
C LYS A 517 -6.51 9.20 -23.23
N LYS A 518 -5.58 8.51 -22.55
CA LYS A 518 -5.89 7.66 -21.38
C LYS A 518 -5.63 8.36 -20.04
N LEU A 519 -5.05 9.56 -20.05
CA LEU A 519 -4.78 10.36 -18.86
C LEU A 519 -6.02 11.01 -18.24
N ARG A 520 -7.10 11.19 -19.00
CA ARG A 520 -8.37 11.74 -18.48
C ARG A 520 -9.01 10.86 -17.40
N ASP A 521 -8.81 9.54 -17.47
CA ASP A 521 -9.32 8.60 -16.47
C ASP A 521 -8.39 8.50 -15.23
N HIS A 522 -7.20 9.14 -15.21
CA HIS A 522 -6.20 9.01 -14.12
C HIS A 522 -6.49 9.82 -12.86
N TYR A 523 -7.32 10.85 -12.99
CA TYR A 523 -7.65 11.73 -11.87
C TYR A 523 -9.01 11.39 -11.28
N CYS A 524 -9.75 10.45 -11.83
CA CYS A 524 -11.05 10.03 -11.30
C CYS A 524 -10.93 9.00 -10.18
#